data_AF-A0A3C1LC31-F1
#
_entry.id   AF-A0A3C1LC31-F1
#
_cell.length_a   1.000
_cell.length_b   1.000
_cell.length_c   1.000
_cell.angle_alpha   90.00
_cell.angle_beta   90.00
_cell.angle_gamma   90.00
#
_symmetry.space_group_name_H-M   'P 1'
#
loop_
_entity.id
_entity.type
_entity.pdbx_description
1 polymer ?
#
loop_
_entity_poly.entity_id
_entity_poly.type
_entity_poly.pdbx_seq_one_letter_code
_entity_poly.pdbx_strand_id
1 'polypeptide(L)'
;MKLKKVVVLTIADIKNILTGGSSKTWRLDPTPGANAIIVGTENNPAQYFGGGPLDPSCQTDDTYTFNNTNVIYNANGATFNGGNIAPNYNCGADRSFNVAYTYGANTSGFAGLATIQLPQAPPVTFIGTTDVPTENMYRIIEITPTRLVLRAGNGTGTVFQFKFIPL
;
A
#
# COMPACT_ATOMS: atom_id res chain seq x y z
N MET A 1 -36.74 5.18 9.37
CA MET A 1 -35.60 4.73 8.54
C MET A 1 -34.81 5.95 8.09
N LYS A 2 -33.62 6.21 8.65
CA LYS A 2 -32.75 7.30 8.18
C LYS A 2 -31.96 6.78 6.97
N LEU A 3 -32.27 7.27 5.79
CA LEU A 3 -31.51 6.98 4.57
C LEU A 3 -30.13 7.63 4.69
N LYS A 4 -29.06 6.83 4.72
CA LYS A 4 -27.69 7.33 4.55
C LYS A 4 -27.50 7.63 3.06
N LYS A 5 -27.19 8.89 2.73
CA LYS A 5 -26.81 9.29 1.36
C LYS A 5 -25.52 8.54 1.00
N VAL A 6 -25.59 7.70 -0.03
CA VAL A 6 -24.40 7.14 -0.66
C VAL A 6 -23.76 8.25 -1.48
N VAL A 7 -22.58 8.70 -1.08
CA VAL A 7 -21.78 9.65 -1.87
C VAL A 7 -20.78 8.82 -2.67
N VAL A 8 -20.85 8.93 -4.00
CA VAL A 8 -19.83 8.37 -4.88
C VAL A 8 -18.62 9.29 -4.80
N LEU A 9 -17.47 8.75 -4.36
CA LEU A 9 -16.22 9.51 -4.29
C LEU A 9 -15.67 9.75 -5.69
N THR A 10 -15.28 10.98 -5.98
CA THR A 10 -14.50 11.31 -7.18
C THR A 10 -13.02 10.97 -6.98
N ILE A 11 -12.25 10.94 -8.06
CA ILE A 11 -10.77 10.80 -8.01
C ILE A 11 -10.13 11.91 -7.16
N ALA A 12 -10.70 13.12 -7.17
CA ALA A 12 -10.24 14.21 -6.32
C ALA A 12 -10.56 13.97 -4.84
N ASP A 13 -11.75 13.44 -4.51
CA ASP A 13 -12.10 13.10 -3.13
C ASP A 13 -11.18 12.02 -2.56
N ILE A 14 -10.91 10.97 -3.35
CA ILE A 14 -9.98 9.89 -2.98
C ILE A 14 -8.58 10.46 -2.73
N LYS A 15 -8.09 11.34 -3.61
CA LYS A 15 -6.79 12.01 -3.44
C LYS A 15 -6.76 12.85 -2.17
N ASN A 16 -7.81 13.62 -1.91
CA ASN A 16 -7.93 14.44 -0.70
C ASN A 16 -7.94 13.58 0.57
N ILE A 17 -8.58 12.41 0.57
CA ILE A 17 -8.53 11.49 1.72
C ILE A 17 -7.13 10.89 1.88
N LEU A 18 -6.48 10.51 0.76
CA LEU A 18 -5.13 9.94 0.75
C LEU A 18 -4.09 10.92 1.29
N THR A 19 -4.17 12.21 0.92
CA THR A 19 -3.20 13.24 1.30
C THR A 19 -3.67 14.15 2.43
N GLY A 20 -4.89 13.99 2.96
CA GLY A 20 -5.47 14.93 3.92
C GLY A 20 -5.63 16.36 3.36
N GLY A 21 -5.62 16.52 2.03
CA GLY A 21 -5.62 17.82 1.34
C GLY A 21 -4.24 18.46 1.14
N SER A 22 -3.20 17.97 1.82
CA SER A 22 -1.83 18.48 1.66
C SER A 22 -0.80 17.37 1.83
N SER A 23 -0.71 16.81 3.04
CA SER A 23 0.13 15.68 3.40
C SER A 23 -0.55 14.85 4.49
N LYS A 24 -0.56 13.52 4.33
CA LYS A 24 -1.10 12.60 5.33
C LYS A 24 -0.25 11.35 5.43
N THR A 25 -0.03 10.92 6.67
CA THR A 25 0.79 9.77 6.99
C THR A 25 -0.08 8.56 7.30
N TRP A 26 0.35 7.42 6.77
CA TRP A 26 -0.26 6.11 6.94
C TRP A 26 0.80 5.13 7.41
N ARG A 27 0.37 4.07 8.09
CA ARG A 27 1.21 2.92 8.43
C ARG A 27 0.41 1.64 8.29
N LEU A 28 1.10 0.51 8.08
CA LEU A 28 0.44 -0.79 8.07
C LEU A 28 -0.28 -1.01 9.42
N ASP A 29 -1.46 -1.61 9.39
CA ASP A 29 -2.26 -1.84 10.59
C ASP A 29 -1.57 -2.88 11.49
N PRO A 30 -0.98 -2.48 12.64
CA PRO A 30 -0.24 -3.40 13.50
C PRO A 30 -1.17 -4.26 14.37
N THR A 31 -2.49 -4.03 14.31
CA THR A 31 -3.44 -4.67 15.22
C THR A 31 -3.34 -6.19 15.05
N PRO A 32 -3.18 -6.97 16.13
CA PRO A 32 -3.14 -8.43 16.02
C PRO A 32 -4.36 -8.96 15.26
N GLY A 33 -4.10 -9.80 14.25
CA GLY A 33 -5.16 -10.36 13.39
C GLY A 33 -5.67 -9.41 12.29
N ALA A 34 -5.10 -8.21 12.15
CA ALA A 34 -5.46 -7.31 11.04
C ALA A 34 -5.10 -7.89 9.67
N ASN A 35 -4.16 -8.84 9.61
CA ASN A 35 -3.60 -9.42 8.39
C ASN A 35 -3.24 -8.31 7.40
N ALA A 36 -2.40 -7.39 7.87
CA ALA A 36 -2.12 -6.14 7.16
C ALA A 36 -1.42 -6.36 5.81
N ILE A 37 -0.83 -7.52 5.59
CA ILE A 37 -0.24 -7.95 4.32
C ILE A 37 -0.82 -9.33 4.00
N ILE A 38 -1.43 -9.47 2.84
CA ILE A 38 -1.83 -10.78 2.27
C ILE A 38 -1.32 -10.87 0.84
N VAL A 39 -1.05 -12.10 0.37
CA VAL A 39 -0.47 -12.36 -0.95
C VAL A 39 -1.25 -13.47 -1.66
N GLY A 40 -1.51 -13.28 -2.95
CA GLY A 40 -2.28 -14.25 -3.72
C GLY A 40 -2.40 -13.84 -5.18
N THR A 41 -3.54 -14.16 -5.78
CA THR A 41 -3.92 -13.76 -7.14
C THR A 41 -5.09 -12.80 -7.09
N GLU A 42 -5.41 -12.12 -8.20
CA GLU A 42 -6.49 -11.12 -8.20
C GLU A 42 -7.85 -11.68 -7.74
N ASN A 43 -8.19 -12.91 -8.11
CA ASN A 43 -9.44 -13.58 -7.72
C ASN A 43 -9.35 -14.28 -6.35
N ASN A 44 -8.14 -14.49 -5.83
CA ASN A 44 -7.91 -15.05 -4.50
C ASN A 44 -6.69 -14.37 -3.84
N PRO A 45 -6.86 -13.15 -3.28
CA PRO A 45 -5.74 -12.32 -2.81
C PRO A 45 -4.99 -12.86 -1.58
N ALA A 46 -5.47 -13.94 -0.98
CA ALA A 46 -4.85 -14.62 0.17
C ALA A 46 -4.32 -16.02 -0.18
N GLN A 47 -4.33 -16.40 -1.46
CA GLN A 47 -4.00 -17.75 -1.92
C GLN A 47 -2.61 -18.24 -1.47
N TYR A 48 -1.61 -17.36 -1.43
CA TYR A 48 -0.22 -17.72 -1.15
C TYR A 48 0.16 -17.39 0.30
N PHE A 49 -0.39 -16.30 0.84
CA PHE A 49 -0.19 -15.90 2.23
C PHE A 49 -1.44 -15.22 2.77
N GLY A 50 -2.08 -15.85 3.76
CA GLY A 50 -3.32 -15.35 4.39
C GLY A 50 -3.12 -14.22 5.39
N GLY A 51 -1.86 -13.81 5.62
CA GLY A 51 -1.49 -12.79 6.58
C GLY A 51 -0.95 -13.35 7.89
N GLY A 52 -0.39 -12.46 8.68
CA GLY A 52 0.21 -12.72 9.98
C GLY A 52 0.49 -11.40 10.71
N PRO A 53 1.09 -11.45 11.90
CA PRO A 53 1.56 -10.24 12.57
C PRO A 53 2.64 -9.56 11.71
N LEU A 54 2.67 -8.23 11.77
CA LEU A 54 3.81 -7.46 11.25
C LEU A 54 5.03 -7.70 12.15
N ASP A 55 6.22 -7.67 11.56
CA ASP A 55 7.45 -7.73 12.34
C ASP A 55 7.61 -6.45 13.17
N PRO A 56 7.69 -6.55 14.52
CA PRO A 56 7.77 -5.40 15.39
C PRO A 56 9.09 -4.63 15.29
N SER A 57 10.11 -5.19 14.63
CA SER A 57 11.44 -4.58 14.52
C SER A 57 11.70 -3.81 13.23
N CYS A 58 10.83 -3.93 12.21
CA CYS A 58 11.03 -3.24 10.93
C CYS A 58 9.77 -3.06 10.06
N GLN A 59 8.57 -3.20 10.63
CA GLN A 59 7.30 -2.97 9.90
C GLN A 59 6.25 -2.19 10.68
N THR A 60 6.21 -2.28 12.01
CA THR A 60 5.12 -1.69 12.81
C THR A 60 5.21 -0.18 12.97
N ASP A 61 6.42 0.37 12.82
CA ASP A 61 6.74 1.80 12.90
C ASP A 61 6.94 2.44 11.53
N ASP A 62 7.09 1.66 10.46
CA ASP A 62 7.12 2.12 9.07
C ASP A 62 5.99 3.12 8.75
N THR A 63 6.36 4.25 8.15
CA THR A 63 5.40 5.28 7.77
C THR A 63 5.48 5.61 6.29
N TYR A 64 4.31 5.87 5.71
CA TYR A 64 4.11 6.27 4.32
C TYR A 64 3.34 7.59 4.31
N THR A 65 4.06 8.68 4.05
CA THR A 65 3.47 10.01 3.95
C THR A 65 3.18 10.35 2.50
N PHE A 66 1.90 10.44 2.15
CA PHE A 66 1.47 10.87 0.83
C PHE A 66 1.20 12.38 0.87
N ASN A 67 1.92 13.12 0.04
CA ASN A 67 1.55 14.48 -0.34
C ASN A 67 1.05 14.50 -1.79
N ASN A 68 0.84 15.68 -2.36
CA ASN A 68 0.28 15.80 -3.71
C ASN A 68 1.14 15.17 -4.81
N THR A 69 2.47 15.16 -4.66
CA THR A 69 3.43 14.75 -5.70
C THR A 69 4.25 13.52 -5.32
N ASN A 70 4.49 13.30 -4.03
CA ASN A 70 5.46 12.32 -3.51
C ASN A 70 4.86 11.43 -2.43
N VAL A 71 5.36 10.19 -2.40
CA VAL A 71 5.26 9.32 -1.24
C VAL A 71 6.62 9.28 -0.56
N ILE A 72 6.61 9.55 0.73
CA ILE A 72 7.79 9.51 1.59
C ILE A 72 7.64 8.28 2.48
N TYR A 73 8.51 7.30 2.28
CA TYR A 73 8.62 6.13 3.13
C TYR A 73 9.73 6.36 4.16
N ASN A 74 9.41 6.17 5.43
CA ASN A 74 10.38 6.18 6.52
C ASN A 74 10.32 4.81 7.22
N ALA A 75 11.44 4.09 7.16
CA ALA A 75 11.64 2.75 7.72
C ALA A 75 12.11 2.77 9.19
N ASN A 76 12.40 3.97 9.74
CA ASN A 76 12.84 4.17 11.11
C ASN A 76 14.03 3.29 11.55
N GLY A 77 14.96 3.02 10.64
CA GLY A 77 16.19 2.27 10.91
C GLY A 77 16.28 0.89 10.28
N ALA A 78 15.16 0.26 9.90
CA ALA A 78 15.18 -1.07 9.28
C ALA A 78 13.97 -1.33 8.37
N THR A 79 14.17 -2.09 7.30
CA THR A 79 13.09 -2.45 6.36
C THR A 79 12.91 -3.96 6.30
N PHE A 80 11.67 -4.46 6.33
CA PHE A 80 11.40 -5.88 6.10
C PHE A 80 11.61 -6.29 4.63
N ASN A 81 12.49 -7.27 4.42
CA ASN A 81 12.72 -7.88 3.11
C ASN A 81 11.68 -8.96 2.82
N GLY A 82 10.72 -8.67 1.93
CA GLY A 82 9.60 -9.55 1.54
C GLY A 82 9.96 -10.80 0.75
N GLY A 83 11.25 -11.14 0.59
CA GLY A 83 11.72 -12.37 -0.07
C GLY A 83 12.44 -12.16 -1.40
N ASN A 84 12.48 -10.93 -1.92
CA ASN A 84 13.18 -10.59 -3.16
C ASN A 84 14.68 -10.27 -2.96
N ILE A 85 15.15 -10.19 -1.71
CA ILE A 85 16.54 -9.87 -1.35
C ILE A 85 16.96 -10.87 -0.27
N ALA A 86 18.16 -11.46 -0.43
CA ALA A 86 18.73 -12.39 0.54
C ALA A 86 19.44 -11.64 1.70
N PRO A 87 19.36 -12.14 2.95
CA PRO A 87 18.52 -13.25 3.39
C PRO A 87 17.02 -12.91 3.30
N ASN A 88 16.17 -13.90 3.01
CA ASN A 88 14.75 -13.65 2.79
C ASN A 88 13.99 -13.52 4.12
N TYR A 89 12.91 -12.73 4.13
CA TYR A 89 11.98 -12.58 5.27
C TYR A 89 12.66 -12.12 6.56
N ASN A 90 13.55 -11.14 6.46
CA ASN A 90 14.27 -10.56 7.58
C ASN A 90 14.16 -9.04 7.60
N CYS A 91 14.47 -8.44 8.75
CA CYS A 91 14.74 -7.01 8.84
C CYS A 91 16.14 -6.70 8.32
N GLY A 92 16.21 -5.92 7.25
CA GLY A 92 17.43 -5.42 6.63
C GLY A 92 17.75 -3.98 7.03
N ALA A 93 18.68 -3.37 6.30
CA ALA A 93 19.02 -1.96 6.47
C ALA A 93 17.82 -1.04 6.15
N ASP A 94 17.87 0.19 6.67
CA ASP A 94 16.93 1.26 6.33
C ASP A 94 16.91 1.52 4.81
N ARG A 95 15.71 1.50 4.21
CA ARG A 95 15.49 1.81 2.79
C ARG A 95 14.49 2.95 2.60
N SER A 96 14.47 3.90 3.54
CA SER A 96 13.67 5.11 3.45
C SER A 96 13.91 5.84 2.14
N PHE A 97 12.85 6.41 1.57
CA PHE A 97 12.94 7.13 0.31
C PHE A 97 11.89 8.25 0.25
N ASN A 98 12.13 9.19 -0.65
CA ASN A 98 11.17 10.20 -1.07
C ASN A 98 11.09 10.16 -2.60
N VAL A 99 9.95 9.74 -3.13
CA VAL A 99 9.80 9.51 -4.56
C VAL A 99 8.50 10.12 -5.08
N ALA A 100 8.57 10.70 -6.27
CA ALA A 100 7.39 11.16 -6.98
C ALA A 100 6.51 9.95 -7.37
N TYR A 101 5.20 10.12 -7.37
CA TYR A 101 4.25 9.12 -7.87
C TYR A 101 3.25 9.74 -8.83
N THR A 102 2.73 8.96 -9.77
CA THR A 102 1.56 9.38 -10.54
C THR A 102 0.29 8.82 -9.91
N TYR A 103 -0.78 9.59 -9.99
CA TYR A 103 -2.08 9.25 -9.44
C TYR A 103 -3.16 9.51 -10.48
N GLY A 104 -4.09 8.58 -10.64
CA GLY A 104 -5.14 8.72 -11.62
C GLY A 104 -6.27 7.71 -11.47
N ALA A 105 -7.17 7.74 -12.44
CA ALA A 105 -8.23 6.75 -12.56
C ALA A 105 -7.64 5.35 -12.77
N ASN A 106 -8.27 4.35 -12.16
CA ASN A 106 -7.90 2.97 -12.40
C ASN A 106 -8.35 2.52 -13.80
N THR A 107 -7.39 2.17 -14.64
CA THR A 107 -7.61 1.71 -16.03
C THR A 107 -7.25 0.23 -16.23
N SER A 108 -6.91 -0.49 -15.16
CA SER A 108 -6.46 -1.89 -15.24
C SER A 108 -7.54 -2.89 -15.68
N GLY A 109 -8.82 -2.51 -15.61
CA GLY A 109 -9.96 -3.42 -15.81
C GLY A 109 -10.29 -4.28 -14.60
N PHE A 110 -9.53 -4.16 -13.50
CA PHE A 110 -9.73 -4.89 -12.25
C PHE A 110 -10.17 -3.96 -11.11
N ALA A 111 -10.52 -4.53 -9.95
CA ALA A 111 -11.03 -3.77 -8.81
C ALA A 111 -10.06 -2.67 -8.36
N GLY A 112 -10.59 -1.47 -8.11
CA GLY A 112 -9.82 -0.32 -7.61
C GLY A 112 -10.50 1.00 -7.95
N LEU A 113 -10.50 1.91 -6.99
CA LEU A 113 -11.08 3.25 -7.06
C LEU A 113 -10.17 4.25 -7.79
N ALA A 114 -8.86 4.07 -7.66
CA ALA A 114 -7.81 4.88 -8.27
C ALA A 114 -6.50 4.08 -8.32
N THR A 115 -5.50 4.58 -9.03
CA THR A 115 -4.15 4.00 -9.10
C THR A 115 -3.10 4.96 -8.60
N ILE A 116 -2.07 4.40 -7.97
CA ILE A 116 -0.80 5.02 -7.63
C ILE A 116 0.27 4.25 -8.40
N GLN A 117 1.14 4.95 -9.10
CA GLN A 117 2.26 4.37 -9.81
C GLN A 117 3.55 4.97 -9.27
N LEU A 118 4.44 4.11 -8.76
CA LEU A 118 5.80 4.51 -8.40
C LEU A 118 6.72 4.33 -9.62
N PRO A 119 7.82 5.09 -9.73
CA PRO A 119 8.72 4.99 -10.86
C PRO A 119 9.58 3.70 -10.82
N GLN A 120 10.19 3.43 -11.97
CA GLN A 120 11.17 2.37 -12.25
C GLN A 120 10.62 0.93 -12.32
N ALA A 121 11.09 0.24 -13.37
CA ALA A 121 10.96 -1.21 -13.58
C ALA A 121 12.36 -1.75 -13.95
N PRO A 122 12.98 -2.65 -13.16
CA PRO A 122 12.43 -3.28 -11.96
C PRO A 122 12.27 -2.29 -10.78
N PRO A 123 11.30 -2.52 -9.88
CA PRO A 123 11.05 -1.65 -8.73
C PRO A 123 12.23 -1.60 -7.76
N VAL A 124 12.66 -0.39 -7.37
CA VAL A 124 13.57 -0.17 -6.22
C VAL A 124 12.89 0.55 -5.05
N THR A 125 11.71 1.12 -5.30
CA THR A 125 10.80 1.71 -4.31
C THR A 125 9.53 0.89 -4.24
N PHE A 126 8.85 0.90 -3.10
CA PHE A 126 7.72 0.03 -2.84
C PHE A 126 6.76 0.63 -1.80
N ILE A 127 5.52 0.13 -1.73
CA ILE A 127 4.61 0.40 -0.61
C ILE A 127 4.25 -0.94 0.04
N GLY A 128 4.45 -1.08 1.35
CA GLY A 128 4.15 -2.29 2.11
C GLY A 128 5.31 -3.28 2.24
N THR A 129 5.75 -3.88 1.14
CA THR A 129 6.82 -4.91 1.13
C THR A 129 7.84 -4.64 0.04
N THR A 130 9.09 -5.09 0.22
CA THR A 130 10.11 -4.96 -0.83
C THR A 130 9.85 -5.87 -2.03
N ASP A 131 9.14 -6.98 -1.85
CA ASP A 131 8.68 -7.86 -2.92
C ASP A 131 7.36 -7.30 -3.47
N VAL A 132 7.40 -6.79 -4.71
CA VAL A 132 6.27 -6.16 -5.38
C VAL A 132 6.22 -6.57 -6.85
N PRO A 133 5.02 -6.58 -7.47
CA PRO A 133 4.88 -6.83 -8.90
C PRO A 133 5.72 -5.84 -9.73
N THR A 134 6.27 -6.32 -10.86
CA THR A 134 7.26 -5.59 -11.67
C THR A 134 6.78 -4.22 -12.16
N GLU A 135 5.47 -4.07 -12.34
CA GLU A 135 4.81 -2.86 -12.76
C GLU A 135 4.79 -1.75 -11.69
N ASN A 136 5.12 -2.02 -10.42
CA ASN A 136 5.10 -1.05 -9.31
C ASN A 136 3.80 -0.20 -9.20
N MET A 137 2.68 -0.80 -9.57
CA MET A 137 1.35 -0.20 -9.57
C MET A 137 0.59 -0.63 -8.32
N TYR A 138 -0.10 0.32 -7.68
CA TYR A 138 -0.94 0.08 -6.51
C TYR A 138 -2.35 0.62 -6.79
N ARG A 139 -3.34 -0.25 -6.71
CA ARG A 139 -4.76 0.11 -6.80
C ARG A 139 -5.29 0.42 -5.42
N ILE A 140 -6.01 1.52 -5.28
CA ILE A 140 -6.75 1.85 -4.05
C ILE A 140 -8.03 1.01 -4.06
N ILE A 141 -8.10 -0.03 -3.24
CA ILE A 141 -9.28 -0.91 -3.15
C ILE A 141 -10.35 -0.28 -2.25
N GLU A 142 -9.92 0.31 -1.13
CA GLU A 142 -10.79 0.96 -0.15
C GLU A 142 -10.06 2.17 0.41
N ILE A 143 -10.79 3.27 0.62
CA ILE A 143 -10.26 4.41 1.36
C ILE A 143 -11.36 5.12 2.15
N THR A 144 -11.04 5.46 3.40
CA THR A 144 -11.82 6.30 4.30
C THR A 144 -10.84 7.17 5.10
N PRO A 145 -11.30 8.14 5.92
CA PRO A 145 -10.40 8.90 6.78
C PRO A 145 -9.53 8.02 7.70
N THR A 146 -10.00 6.83 8.09
CA THR A 146 -9.35 5.96 9.09
C THR A 146 -8.83 4.63 8.54
N ARG A 147 -8.97 4.37 7.24
CA ARG A 147 -8.57 3.09 6.63
C ARG A 147 -8.19 3.29 5.17
N LEU A 148 -7.08 2.69 4.78
CA LEU A 148 -6.63 2.61 3.39
C LEU A 148 -6.29 1.15 3.08
N VAL A 149 -6.85 0.62 2.00
CA VAL A 149 -6.47 -0.69 1.46
C VAL A 149 -5.88 -0.49 0.08
N LEU A 150 -4.60 -0.82 -0.07
CA LEU A 150 -3.91 -0.83 -1.34
C LEU A 150 -3.79 -2.27 -1.83
N ARG A 151 -3.81 -2.47 -3.14
CA ARG A 151 -3.41 -3.73 -3.77
C ARG A 151 -2.35 -3.47 -4.81
N ALA A 152 -1.15 -3.98 -4.58
CA ALA A 152 -0.11 -3.98 -5.60
C ALA A 152 -0.45 -4.96 -6.72
N GLY A 153 -0.14 -4.55 -7.94
CA GLY A 153 -0.32 -5.33 -9.16
C GLY A 153 -1.44 -4.77 -10.04
N ASN A 154 -1.27 -4.91 -11.35
CA ASN A 154 -2.22 -4.50 -12.39
C ASN A 154 -3.40 -5.49 -12.55
N GLY A 155 -3.47 -6.53 -11.70
CA GLY A 155 -4.51 -7.57 -11.71
C GLY A 155 -4.13 -8.83 -12.50
N THR A 156 -2.96 -8.84 -13.13
CA THR A 156 -2.36 -10.06 -13.70
C THR A 156 -1.29 -10.61 -12.74
N GLY A 157 -1.25 -11.93 -12.55
CA GLY A 157 -0.24 -12.58 -11.72
C GLY A 157 -0.45 -12.41 -10.20
N THR A 158 0.67 -12.30 -9.47
CA THR A 158 0.67 -12.16 -8.02
C THR A 158 0.26 -10.76 -7.60
N VAL A 159 -0.62 -10.68 -6.60
CA VAL A 159 -1.03 -9.42 -5.98
C VAL A 159 -0.70 -9.44 -4.50
N PHE A 160 -0.41 -8.25 -3.97
CA PHE A 160 -0.19 -8.02 -2.55
C PHE A 160 -1.24 -7.03 -2.09
N GLN A 161 -1.97 -7.33 -1.03
CA GLN A 161 -2.92 -6.39 -0.46
C GLN A 161 -2.44 -5.92 0.91
N PHE A 162 -2.46 -4.61 1.08
CA PHE A 162 -1.93 -3.91 2.23
C PHE A 162 -3.05 -3.14 2.94
N LYS A 163 -3.19 -3.33 4.24
CA LYS A 163 -4.13 -2.56 5.09
C LYS A 163 -3.36 -1.55 5.91
N PHE A 164 -3.74 -0.29 5.77
CA PHE A 164 -3.17 0.84 6.47
C PHE A 164 -4.20 1.56 7.34
N ILE A 165 -3.70 2.17 8.40
CA ILE A 165 -4.40 3.14 9.25
C ILE A 165 -3.65 4.47 9.24
N PRO A 166 -4.33 5.61 9.44
CA PRO A 166 -3.65 6.89 9.55
C PRO A 166 -2.84 6.98 10.84
N LEU A 167 -1.81 7.83 10.82
CA LEU A 167 -1.11 8.31 12.01
C LEU A 167 -1.67 9.66 12.48
#